data_AF-A0A0L1IZF5-F1
#
_entry.id   AF-A0A0L1IZF5-F1
#
_cell.length_a   1.000
_cell.length_b   1.000
_cell.length_c   1.000
_cell.angle_alpha   90.00
_cell.angle_beta   90.00
_cell.angle_gamma   90.00
#
_symmetry.space_group_name_H-M   'P 1'
#
loop_
_entity.id
_entity.type
_entity.pdbx_description
1 polymer ?
#
loop_
_entity_poly.entity_id
_entity_poly.type
_entity_poly.pdbx_seq_one_letter_code
_entity_poly.pdbx_strand_id
1 'polypeptide(L)'
;MDYPILELFTSLVISTTAIDNHPTTHGASCELSESDIIFGMNDGLLEIIKRISSLHHRSRTGKVNNSTTITEAVGIWQDLATWQPPESLPGEQYQELYDSYTSALFTWLYLILHPDSMCDEKVQSMVEQGVVAMSAVTVLELSPFLLIPLFILGLASVQDEHKDFISGLLDHIEEHTACEEVEVYRTMVERSWESQDQGMPRSWEWIQWQDAGPAG
;
A
#
# COMPACT_ATOMS: atom_id res chain seq x y z
N MET A 1 -14.65 -13.54 6.02
CA MET A 1 -13.40 -13.37 6.79
C MET A 1 -13.14 -11.89 6.72
N ASP A 2 -13.08 -11.22 7.86
CA ASP A 2 -12.90 -9.78 7.88
C ASP A 2 -11.42 -9.50 7.66
N TYR A 3 -11.09 -8.49 6.85
CA TYR A 3 -9.71 -8.08 6.56
C TYR A 3 -9.49 -6.65 7.07
N PRO A 4 -9.35 -6.43 8.41
CA PRO A 4 -9.37 -5.09 8.99
C PRO A 4 -8.31 -4.14 8.42
N ILE A 5 -7.12 -4.65 8.09
CA ILE A 5 -6.07 -3.84 7.47
C ILE A 5 -6.47 -3.37 6.07
N LEU A 6 -7.15 -4.21 5.27
CA LEU A 6 -7.65 -3.82 3.95
C LEU A 6 -8.75 -2.79 4.06
N GLU A 7 -9.73 -3.00 4.95
CA GLU A 7 -10.82 -2.05 5.19
C GLU A 7 -10.28 -0.66 5.58
N LEU A 8 -9.32 -0.63 6.51
CA LEU A 8 -8.70 0.59 6.97
C LEU A 8 -7.85 1.25 5.89
N PHE A 9 -7.11 0.46 5.10
CA PHE A 9 -6.35 0.98 3.97
C PHE A 9 -7.29 1.59 2.92
N THR A 10 -8.35 0.89 2.52
CA THR A 10 -9.34 1.39 1.56
C THR A 10 -9.95 2.69 2.08
N SER A 11 -10.39 2.74 3.33
CA SER A 11 -10.98 3.94 3.93
C SER A 11 -9.99 5.12 3.98
N LEU A 12 -8.75 4.87 4.39
CA LEU A 12 -7.75 5.92 4.64
C LEU A 12 -7.06 6.42 3.36
N VAL A 13 -6.75 5.50 2.44
CA VAL A 13 -5.84 5.73 1.30
C VAL A 13 -6.60 5.84 -0.01
N ILE A 14 -7.69 5.10 -0.16
CA ILE A 14 -8.46 5.04 -1.41
C ILE A 14 -9.67 5.97 -1.36
N SER A 15 -10.48 5.92 -0.31
CA SER A 15 -11.78 6.62 -0.28
C SER A 15 -11.72 8.11 0.10
N THR A 16 -10.54 8.66 0.45
CA THR A 16 -10.32 9.98 1.07
C THR A 16 -11.48 10.98 1.03
N THR A 17 -12.45 10.80 1.92
CA THR A 17 -13.20 11.92 2.53
C THR A 17 -12.34 12.40 3.68
N ALA A 18 -12.14 13.72 3.78
CA ALA A 18 -11.32 14.33 4.82
C ALA A 18 -11.81 13.88 6.21
N ILE A 19 -11.00 13.11 6.93
CA ILE A 19 -11.25 12.84 8.34
C ILE A 19 -10.85 14.11 9.10
N ASP A 20 -11.83 14.98 9.34
CA ASP A 20 -11.73 15.99 10.39
C ASP A 20 -11.53 15.28 11.73
N ASN A 21 -10.48 15.67 12.44
CA ASN A 21 -10.13 15.17 13.77
C ASN A 21 -11.30 15.40 14.74
N HIS A 22 -11.96 14.33 15.17
CA HIS A 22 -12.71 14.32 16.42
C HIS A 22 -12.10 13.28 17.37
N PRO A 23 -11.67 13.67 18.59
CA PRO A 23 -11.19 12.72 19.56
C PRO A 23 -12.40 12.01 20.17
N THR A 24 -12.58 10.74 19.87
CA THR A 24 -13.58 9.90 20.54
C THR A 24 -12.90 9.13 21.66
N THR A 25 -12.97 9.69 22.85
CA THR A 25 -12.79 8.98 24.12
C THR A 25 -13.85 7.90 24.24
N HIS A 26 -13.45 6.63 24.32
CA HIS A 26 -14.26 5.61 24.99
C HIS A 26 -13.33 4.60 25.68
N GLY A 27 -13.33 4.67 27.01
CA GLY A 27 -12.71 3.64 27.84
C GLY A 27 -13.58 2.39 27.85
N ALA A 28 -12.93 1.25 27.61
CA ALA A 28 -13.36 -0.04 28.08
C ALA A 28 -12.11 -0.83 28.45
N SER A 29 -11.87 -0.98 29.76
CA SER A 29 -10.91 -1.94 30.28
C SER A 29 -11.48 -3.33 29.98
N CYS A 30 -10.84 -4.06 29.07
CA CYS A 30 -11.01 -5.49 28.92
C CYS A 30 -9.63 -6.10 29.07
N GLU A 31 -9.45 -6.96 30.07
CA GLU A 31 -8.26 -7.78 30.24
C GLU A 31 -8.12 -8.66 28.98
N LEU A 32 -7.12 -8.38 28.15
CA LEU A 32 -6.83 -9.15 26.95
C LEU A 32 -6.09 -10.43 27.34
N SER A 33 -6.77 -11.56 27.18
CA SER A 33 -6.13 -12.87 27.02
C SER A 33 -5.25 -12.88 25.77
N GLU A 34 -4.19 -13.71 25.75
CA GLU A 34 -3.25 -13.93 24.64
C GLU A 34 -3.89 -13.62 23.28
N SER A 35 -3.53 -12.48 22.72
CA SER A 35 -4.20 -11.86 21.58
C SER A 35 -4.05 -12.71 20.33
N ASP A 36 -5.16 -13.05 19.68
CA ASP A 36 -5.16 -13.45 18.28
C ASP A 36 -4.35 -12.41 17.48
N ILE A 37 -3.23 -12.83 16.88
CA ILE A 37 -2.42 -11.95 16.04
C ILE A 37 -3.26 -11.64 14.79
N ILE A 38 -3.86 -10.45 14.76
CA ILE A 38 -4.52 -9.92 13.57
C ILE A 38 -3.44 -9.27 12.70
N PHE A 39 -3.16 -9.88 11.55
CA PHE A 39 -2.11 -9.45 10.63
C PHE A 39 -2.16 -7.94 10.37
N GLY A 40 -1.02 -7.26 10.57
CA GLY A 40 -0.86 -5.85 10.26
C GLY A 40 -1.48 -4.86 11.26
N MET A 41 -2.30 -5.34 12.20
CA MET A 41 -3.03 -4.48 13.15
C MET A 41 -2.24 -4.19 14.42
N ASN A 42 -1.55 -5.21 14.95
CA ASN A 42 -0.88 -5.14 16.26
C ASN A 42 0.65 -5.22 16.16
N ASP A 43 1.20 -5.23 14.95
CA ASP A 43 2.64 -5.37 14.67
C ASP A 43 3.30 -4.04 14.23
N GLY A 44 2.54 -2.95 14.18
CA GLY A 44 3.03 -1.62 13.79
C GLY A 44 2.94 -1.32 12.28
N LEU A 45 2.59 -2.30 11.45
CA LEU A 45 2.48 -2.11 9.99
C LEU A 45 1.44 -1.05 9.63
N LEU A 46 0.23 -1.13 10.21
CA LEU A 46 -0.83 -0.14 10.00
C LEU A 46 -0.39 1.28 10.40
N GLU A 47 0.43 1.42 11.45
CA GLU A 47 0.91 2.73 11.89
C GLU A 47 1.88 3.35 10.87
N ILE A 48 2.76 2.54 10.27
CA ILE A 48 3.63 2.99 9.18
C ILE A 48 2.80 3.41 7.97
N ILE A 49 1.80 2.60 7.58
CA ILE A 49 0.86 2.92 6.47
C ILE A 49 0.18 4.28 6.72
N LYS A 50 -0.34 4.50 7.94
CA LYS A 50 -0.99 5.76 8.31
C LYS A 50 -0.07 6.97 8.17
N ARG A 51 1.18 6.83 8.60
CA ARG A 51 2.19 7.89 8.51
C ARG A 51 2.54 8.20 7.05
N ILE A 52 2.74 7.18 6.21
CA ILE A 52 3.01 7.37 4.78
C ILE A 52 1.81 8.04 4.09
N SER A 53 0.58 7.55 4.34
CA SER A 53 -0.65 8.14 3.80
C SER A 53 -0.80 9.62 4.19
N SER A 54 -0.59 9.96 5.46
CA SER A 54 -0.64 11.34 5.95
C SER A 54 0.41 12.23 5.28
N LEU A 55 1.65 11.73 5.17
CA LEU A 55 2.74 12.42 4.48
C LEU A 55 2.40 12.66 3.01
N HIS A 56 1.91 11.65 2.30
CA HIS A 56 1.51 11.71 0.89
C HIS A 56 0.43 12.78 0.66
N HIS A 57 -0.62 12.76 1.48
CA HIS A 57 -1.69 13.76 1.39
C HIS A 57 -1.17 15.19 1.61
N ARG A 58 -0.30 15.39 2.61
CA ARG A 58 0.24 16.72 2.95
C ARG A 58 1.27 17.23 1.96
N SER A 59 2.10 16.34 1.39
CA SER A 59 3.11 16.71 0.39
C SER A 59 2.45 17.23 -0.89
N ARG A 60 1.31 16.64 -1.29
CA ARG A 60 0.54 17.07 -2.47
C ARG A 60 -0.15 18.42 -2.27
N THR A 61 -0.77 18.64 -1.12
CA THR A 61 -1.55 19.87 -0.87
C THR A 61 -0.67 21.12 -0.69
N GLY A 62 0.65 20.98 -0.69
CA GLY A 62 1.60 22.08 -0.43
C GLY A 62 1.47 22.67 0.98
N LYS A 63 0.70 22.01 1.87
CA LYS A 63 0.49 22.43 3.26
C LYS A 63 1.77 22.31 4.10
N VAL A 64 2.75 21.57 3.61
CA VAL A 64 4.03 21.31 4.26
C VAL A 64 5.15 21.65 3.27
N ASN A 65 6.20 22.36 3.74
CA ASN A 65 7.34 22.68 2.89
C ASN A 65 8.21 21.44 2.62
N ASN A 66 9.00 21.48 1.55
CA ASN A 66 9.81 20.32 1.12
C ASN A 66 10.77 19.82 2.21
N SER A 67 11.34 20.70 3.03
CA SER A 67 12.28 20.31 4.10
C SER A 67 11.60 19.46 5.17
N THR A 68 10.38 19.81 5.56
CA THR A 68 9.60 19.05 6.54
C THR A 68 9.18 17.71 5.95
N THR A 69 8.71 17.69 4.69
CA THR A 69 8.39 16.44 3.98
C THR A 69 9.58 15.49 3.95
N ILE A 70 10.78 15.98 3.60
CA ILE A 70 12.00 15.17 3.57
C ILE A 70 12.35 14.65 4.97
N THR A 71 12.31 15.51 5.99
CA THR A 71 12.67 15.13 7.37
C THR A 71 11.76 14.02 7.90
N GLU A 72 10.45 14.16 7.68
CA GLU A 72 9.48 13.17 8.09
C GLU A 72 9.60 11.87 7.29
N ALA A 73 9.80 11.96 5.98
CA ALA A 73 10.03 10.79 5.14
C ALA A 73 11.27 10.00 5.57
N VAL A 74 12.37 10.69 5.92
CA VAL A 74 13.58 10.04 6.46
C VAL A 74 13.29 9.34 7.78
N GLY A 75 12.48 9.94 8.66
CA GLY A 75 12.05 9.29 9.91
C GLY A 75 11.25 8.03 9.65
N ILE A 76 10.25 8.09 8.76
CA ILE A 76 9.46 6.91 8.37
C ILE A 76 10.35 5.85 7.72
N TRP A 77 11.29 6.25 6.86
CA TRP A 77 12.23 5.33 6.21
C TRP A 77 13.08 4.58 7.22
N GLN A 78 13.60 5.27 8.24
CA GLN A 78 14.39 4.66 9.30
C GLN A 78 13.55 3.67 10.12
N ASP A 79 12.34 4.08 10.49
CA ASP A 79 11.43 3.22 11.24
C ASP A 79 11.10 1.95 10.43
N LEU A 80 10.75 2.09 9.15
CA LEU A 80 10.47 0.95 8.26
C LEU A 80 11.70 0.04 8.06
N ALA A 81 12.90 0.62 7.94
CA ALA A 81 14.14 -0.16 7.80
C ALA A 81 14.52 -0.96 9.06
N THR A 82 14.08 -0.50 10.23
CA THR A 82 14.31 -1.18 11.52
C THR A 82 13.13 -2.02 11.98
N TRP A 83 11.95 -1.82 11.37
CA TRP A 83 10.76 -2.57 11.66
C TRP A 83 10.97 -4.04 11.25
N GLN A 84 10.46 -4.94 12.07
CA GLN A 84 10.54 -6.38 11.85
C GLN A 84 9.16 -6.98 12.15
N PRO A 85 8.76 -8.03 11.43
CA PRO A 85 7.59 -8.83 11.77
C PRO A 85 7.65 -9.38 13.21
N PRO A 86 6.50 -9.82 13.77
CA PRO A 86 6.48 -10.52 15.05
C PRO A 86 7.45 -11.71 15.06
N GLU A 87 8.15 -11.94 16.19
CA GLU A 87 9.15 -13.02 16.32
C GLU A 87 8.56 -14.42 16.04
N SER A 88 7.27 -14.61 16.34
CA SER A 88 6.55 -15.86 16.11
C SER A 88 5.51 -15.67 15.02
N LEU A 89 5.84 -16.08 13.81
CA LEU A 89 4.92 -16.07 12.67
C LEU A 89 4.06 -17.34 12.62
N PRO A 90 2.79 -17.25 12.19
CA PRO A 90 1.93 -18.43 12.04
C PRO A 90 2.40 -19.43 10.97
N GLY A 91 3.24 -18.99 10.03
CA GLY A 91 3.82 -19.83 8.98
C GLY A 91 4.85 -19.08 8.14
N GLU A 92 5.67 -19.81 7.38
CA GLU A 92 6.79 -19.25 6.61
C GLU A 92 6.35 -18.20 5.58
N GLN A 93 5.17 -18.37 4.96
CA GLN A 93 4.66 -17.43 3.95
C GLN A 93 4.22 -16.07 4.52
N TYR A 94 4.07 -15.94 5.84
CA TYR A 94 3.86 -14.63 6.45
C TYR A 94 5.09 -13.74 6.30
N GLN A 95 6.30 -14.32 6.28
CA GLN A 95 7.51 -13.54 6.04
C GLN A 95 7.48 -12.92 4.65
N GLU A 96 7.15 -13.71 3.63
CA GLU A 96 7.03 -13.23 2.25
C GLU A 96 5.93 -12.18 2.09
N LEU A 97 4.81 -12.36 2.82
CA LEU A 97 3.77 -11.35 2.90
C LEU A 97 4.32 -10.04 3.49
N TYR A 98 5.03 -10.07 4.63
CA TYR A 98 5.63 -8.87 5.21
C TYR A 98 6.72 -8.24 4.34
N ASP A 99 7.51 -9.04 3.62
CA ASP A 99 8.53 -8.56 2.69
C ASP A 99 7.89 -7.83 1.51
N SER A 100 6.75 -8.32 1.01
CA SER A 100 5.97 -7.63 -0.03
C SER A 100 5.46 -6.25 0.43
N TYR A 101 4.96 -6.15 1.67
CA TYR A 101 4.55 -4.88 2.26
C TYR A 101 5.74 -3.94 2.44
N THR A 102 6.87 -4.45 2.93
CA THR A 102 8.08 -3.64 3.14
C THR A 102 8.54 -3.01 1.83
N SER A 103 8.59 -3.81 0.75
CA SER A 103 8.94 -3.31 -0.58
C SER A 103 7.94 -2.27 -1.10
N ALA A 104 6.65 -2.54 -0.95
CA ALA A 104 5.59 -1.61 -1.32
C ALA A 104 5.72 -0.27 -0.59
N LEU A 105 5.92 -0.29 0.73
CA LEU A 105 6.01 0.93 1.54
C LEU A 105 7.28 1.74 1.24
N PHE A 106 8.42 1.10 0.99
CA PHE A 106 9.62 1.80 0.50
C PHE A 106 9.41 2.42 -0.88
N THR A 107 8.72 1.71 -1.78
CA THR A 107 8.37 2.20 -3.11
C THR A 107 7.49 3.45 -3.02
N TRP A 108 6.41 3.38 -2.24
CA TRP A 108 5.50 4.51 -2.04
C TRP A 108 6.22 5.72 -1.42
N LEU A 109 7.02 5.50 -0.38
CA LEU A 109 7.76 6.56 0.29
C LEU A 109 8.80 7.22 -0.62
N TYR A 110 9.47 6.43 -1.46
CA TYR A 110 10.41 6.95 -2.45
C TYR A 110 9.71 7.82 -3.49
N LEU A 111 8.57 7.38 -4.00
CA LEU A 111 7.77 8.14 -4.98
C LEU A 111 7.19 9.43 -4.38
N ILE A 112 6.85 9.46 -3.09
CA ILE A 112 6.48 10.72 -2.41
C ILE A 112 7.63 11.74 -2.43
N LEU A 113 8.87 11.29 -2.25
CA LEU A 113 10.06 12.15 -2.24
C LEU A 113 10.55 12.53 -3.65
N HIS A 114 10.40 11.60 -4.58
CA HIS A 114 10.88 11.67 -5.96
C HIS A 114 9.72 11.32 -6.91
N PRO A 115 8.71 12.20 -7.04
CA PRO A 115 7.47 11.86 -7.74
C PRO A 115 7.63 11.58 -9.23
N ASP A 116 8.70 12.08 -9.84
CA ASP A 116 9.00 11.91 -11.26
C ASP A 116 9.92 10.71 -11.54
N SER A 117 10.30 9.94 -10.51
CA SER A 117 11.28 8.85 -10.54
C SER A 117 10.68 7.45 -10.69
N MET A 118 9.44 7.33 -11.16
CA MET A 118 8.79 6.03 -11.31
C MET A 118 9.59 5.07 -12.21
N CYS A 119 10.23 5.58 -13.27
CA CYS A 119 11.07 4.79 -14.17
C CYS A 119 12.50 4.56 -13.64
N ASP A 120 12.86 5.06 -12.45
CA ASP A 120 14.21 4.91 -11.91
C ASP A 120 14.48 3.43 -11.58
N GLU A 121 15.69 2.97 -11.86
CA GLU A 121 16.14 1.58 -11.58
C GLU A 121 15.92 1.20 -10.10
N LYS A 122 16.07 2.14 -9.18
CA LYS A 122 15.85 1.91 -7.75
C LYS A 122 14.38 1.59 -7.45
N VAL A 123 13.44 2.31 -8.06
CA VAL A 123 12.00 2.05 -7.91
C VAL A 123 11.68 0.69 -8.51
N GLN A 124 12.13 0.42 -9.73
CA GLN A 124 11.85 -0.84 -10.41
C GLN A 124 12.50 -2.04 -9.72
N SER A 125 13.65 -1.88 -9.07
CA SER A 125 14.25 -2.93 -8.24
C SER A 125 13.43 -3.23 -6.98
N MET A 126 12.75 -2.25 -6.39
CA MET A 126 11.85 -2.49 -5.26
C MET A 126 10.57 -3.18 -5.77
N VAL A 127 10.01 -2.73 -6.89
CA VAL A 127 8.88 -3.41 -7.56
C VAL A 127 9.18 -4.89 -7.80
N GLU A 128 10.32 -5.20 -8.41
CA GLU A 128 10.77 -6.58 -8.61
C GLU A 128 10.84 -7.38 -7.30
N GLN A 129 11.48 -6.84 -6.26
CA GLN A 129 11.57 -7.50 -4.95
C GLN A 129 10.20 -7.81 -4.35
N GLY A 130 9.26 -6.86 -4.48
CA GLY A 130 7.91 -7.05 -4.00
C GLY A 130 7.15 -8.11 -4.80
N VAL A 131 7.27 -8.10 -6.13
CA VAL A 131 6.69 -9.13 -7.01
C VAL A 131 7.21 -10.52 -6.66
N VAL A 132 8.54 -10.67 -6.48
CA VAL A 132 9.15 -11.94 -6.08
C VAL A 132 8.59 -12.42 -4.74
N ALA A 133 8.50 -11.55 -3.74
CA ALA A 133 7.93 -11.89 -2.43
C ALA A 133 6.45 -12.31 -2.55
N MET A 134 5.63 -11.55 -3.30
CA MET A 134 4.23 -11.92 -3.53
C MET A 134 4.08 -13.28 -4.24
N SER A 135 4.98 -13.59 -5.19
CA SER A 135 4.96 -14.87 -5.92
C SER A 135 5.23 -16.09 -5.05
N ALA A 136 5.87 -15.90 -3.89
CA ALA A 136 6.14 -16.95 -2.92
C ALA A 136 4.93 -17.23 -2.00
N VAL A 137 3.94 -16.33 -1.94
CA VAL A 137 2.70 -16.52 -1.19
C VAL A 137 1.72 -17.34 -2.03
N THR A 138 1.56 -18.61 -1.66
CA THR A 138 0.75 -19.61 -2.38
C THR A 138 -0.46 -20.08 -1.56
N VAL A 139 -0.55 -19.71 -0.29
CA VAL A 139 -1.70 -20.00 0.58
C VAL A 139 -2.85 -19.07 0.22
N LEU A 140 -3.97 -19.66 -0.22
CA LEU A 140 -5.14 -18.93 -0.70
C LEU A 140 -5.71 -17.98 0.37
N GLU A 141 -5.70 -18.40 1.64
CA GLU A 141 -6.18 -17.61 2.77
C GLU A 141 -5.36 -16.33 3.02
N LEU A 142 -4.12 -16.27 2.52
CA LEU A 142 -3.27 -15.09 2.62
C LEU A 142 -3.43 -14.14 1.42
N SER A 143 -3.98 -14.64 0.31
CA SER A 143 -4.06 -13.87 -0.95
C SER A 143 -4.78 -12.52 -0.83
N PRO A 144 -5.85 -12.33 -0.04
CA PRO A 144 -6.48 -11.02 0.12
C PRO A 144 -5.54 -9.98 0.72
N PHE A 145 -4.65 -10.36 1.62
CA PHE A 145 -3.69 -9.44 2.23
C PHE A 145 -2.65 -8.91 1.24
N LEU A 146 -2.52 -9.53 0.05
CA LEU A 146 -1.65 -9.05 -1.02
C LEU A 146 -2.23 -7.83 -1.76
N LEU A 147 -3.50 -7.46 -1.55
CA LEU A 147 -4.12 -6.34 -2.28
C LEU A 147 -3.41 -5.00 -2.06
N ILE A 148 -2.96 -4.70 -0.83
CA ILE A 148 -2.22 -3.47 -0.54
C ILE A 148 -0.87 -3.42 -1.28
N PRO A 149 0.01 -4.43 -1.16
CA PRO A 149 1.27 -4.42 -1.92
C PRO A 149 1.03 -4.48 -3.43
N LEU A 150 0.05 -5.26 -3.92
CA LEU A 150 -0.33 -5.29 -5.34
C LEU A 150 -0.70 -3.90 -5.86
N PHE A 151 -1.50 -3.17 -5.11
CA PHE A 151 -1.90 -1.81 -5.46
C PHE A 151 -0.72 -0.88 -5.58
N ILE A 152 0.09 -0.78 -4.51
CA ILE A 152 1.19 0.18 -4.45
C ILE A 152 2.25 -0.15 -5.50
N LEU A 153 2.60 -1.42 -5.64
CA LEU A 153 3.61 -1.85 -6.60
C LEU A 153 3.07 -1.78 -8.02
N GLY A 154 1.80 -2.11 -8.23
CA GLY A 154 1.12 -2.00 -9.53
C GLY A 154 1.10 -0.57 -10.04
N LEU A 155 0.81 0.40 -9.18
CA LEU A 155 0.90 1.81 -9.54
C LEU A 155 2.31 2.23 -9.98
N ALA A 156 3.34 1.56 -9.46
CA ALA A 156 4.76 1.84 -9.75
C ALA A 156 5.36 0.95 -10.84
N SER A 157 4.64 -0.05 -11.37
CA SER A 157 5.13 -0.98 -12.38
C SER A 157 5.18 -0.33 -13.76
N VAL A 158 6.32 -0.49 -14.45
CA VAL A 158 6.50 -0.02 -15.84
C VAL A 158 6.80 -1.14 -16.83
N GLN A 159 7.27 -2.30 -16.35
CA GLN A 159 7.61 -3.46 -17.17
C GLN A 159 6.37 -4.33 -17.38
N ASP A 160 6.16 -4.80 -18.60
CA ASP A 160 5.00 -5.62 -18.96
C ASP A 160 4.95 -6.91 -18.13
N GLU A 161 6.11 -7.50 -17.83
CA GLU A 161 6.19 -8.70 -17.00
C GLU A 161 5.63 -8.48 -15.58
N HIS A 162 5.84 -7.29 -15.00
CA HIS A 162 5.29 -6.93 -13.69
C HIS A 162 3.80 -6.64 -13.78
N LYS A 163 3.36 -5.92 -14.83
CA LYS A 163 1.95 -5.64 -15.07
C LYS A 163 1.14 -6.93 -15.24
N ASP A 164 1.66 -7.87 -16.02
CA ASP A 164 1.05 -9.18 -16.26
C ASP A 164 0.94 -10.00 -14.97
N PHE A 165 2.01 -10.03 -14.16
CA PHE A 165 1.97 -10.70 -12.86
C PHE A 165 0.91 -10.11 -11.93
N ILE A 166 0.88 -8.79 -11.81
CA ILE A 166 -0.05 -8.07 -10.92
C ILE A 166 -1.49 -8.30 -11.36
N SER A 167 -1.76 -8.19 -12.67
CA SER A 167 -3.08 -8.47 -13.23
C SER A 167 -3.53 -9.91 -12.94
N GLY A 168 -2.65 -10.89 -13.20
CA GLY A 168 -2.95 -12.30 -12.92
C GLY A 168 -3.20 -12.60 -11.44
N LEU A 169 -2.50 -11.92 -10.52
CA LEU A 169 -2.73 -12.11 -9.09
C LEU A 169 -4.03 -11.43 -8.61
N LEU A 170 -4.40 -10.27 -9.19
CA LEU A 170 -5.70 -9.65 -8.97
C LEU A 170 -6.84 -10.57 -9.44
N ASP A 171 -6.71 -11.16 -10.65
CA ASP A 171 -7.66 -12.15 -11.17
C ASP A 171 -7.81 -13.34 -10.21
N HIS A 172 -6.67 -13.85 -9.73
CA HIS A 172 -6.67 -14.96 -8.78
C HIS A 172 -7.44 -14.64 -7.49
N ILE A 173 -7.20 -13.46 -6.89
CA ILE A 173 -7.89 -13.04 -5.67
C ILE A 173 -9.39 -12.85 -5.92
N GLU A 174 -9.77 -12.24 -7.03
CA GLU A 174 -11.17 -12.02 -7.39
C GLU A 174 -11.94 -13.33 -7.61
N GLU A 175 -11.32 -14.29 -8.31
CA GLU A 175 -11.96 -15.57 -8.64
C GLU A 175 -12.07 -16.52 -7.44
N HIS A 176 -11.14 -16.44 -6.50
CA HIS A 176 -10.98 -17.47 -5.44
C HIS A 176 -11.29 -16.95 -4.03
N THR A 177 -11.59 -15.67 -3.85
CA THR A 177 -11.88 -15.07 -2.56
C THR A 177 -13.19 -14.26 -2.60
N ALA A 178 -13.73 -13.92 -1.42
CA ALA A 178 -14.91 -13.07 -1.30
C ALA A 178 -14.55 -11.58 -1.15
N CYS A 179 -13.36 -11.15 -1.59
CA CYS A 179 -12.92 -9.77 -1.46
C CYS A 179 -13.57 -8.90 -2.54
N GLU A 180 -14.57 -8.10 -2.16
CA GLU A 180 -15.34 -7.27 -3.11
C GLU A 180 -14.55 -6.03 -3.56
N GLU A 181 -13.50 -5.66 -2.83
CA GLU A 181 -12.73 -4.44 -3.08
C GLU A 181 -11.75 -4.57 -4.26
N VAL A 182 -11.45 -5.79 -4.74
CA VAL A 182 -10.42 -6.07 -5.76
C VAL A 182 -10.58 -5.17 -6.98
N GLU A 183 -11.82 -4.98 -7.44
CA GLU A 183 -12.12 -4.18 -8.63
C GLU A 183 -11.72 -2.71 -8.49
N VAL A 184 -11.82 -2.15 -7.28
CA VAL A 184 -11.40 -0.77 -7.00
C VAL A 184 -9.89 -0.63 -7.15
N TYR A 185 -9.14 -1.60 -6.61
CA TYR A 185 -7.68 -1.64 -6.73
C TYR A 185 -7.25 -1.83 -8.19
N ARG A 186 -7.86 -2.78 -8.89
CA ARG A 186 -7.61 -3.08 -10.32
C ARG A 186 -7.79 -1.84 -11.18
N THR A 187 -8.96 -1.21 -11.09
CA THR A 187 -9.30 -0.02 -11.90
C THR A 187 -8.25 1.09 -11.76
N MET A 188 -7.75 1.32 -10.54
CA MET A 188 -6.74 2.36 -10.30
C MET A 188 -5.37 1.97 -10.86
N VAL A 189 -4.97 0.70 -10.72
CA VAL A 189 -3.70 0.20 -11.24
C VAL A 189 -3.69 0.26 -12.78
N GLU A 190 -4.73 -0.25 -13.44
CA GLU A 190 -4.85 -0.23 -14.90
C GLU A 190 -4.84 1.20 -15.45
N ARG A 191 -5.53 2.13 -14.78
CA ARG A 191 -5.50 3.55 -15.15
C ARG A 191 -4.11 4.18 -15.00
N SER A 192 -3.31 3.75 -14.02
CA SER A 192 -1.90 4.17 -13.92
C SER A 192 -1.12 3.73 -15.15
N TRP A 193 -1.28 2.46 -15.56
CA TRP A 193 -0.59 1.92 -16.72
C TRP A 193 -1.00 2.62 -18.01
N GLU A 194 -2.29 2.84 -18.23
CA GLU A 194 -2.76 3.62 -19.39
C GLU A 194 -2.18 5.04 -19.41
N SER A 195 -2.13 5.70 -18.25
CA SER A 195 -1.55 7.04 -18.12
C SER A 195 -0.04 7.03 -18.39
N GLN A 196 0.67 6.00 -17.93
CA GLN A 196 2.10 5.80 -18.15
C GLN A 196 2.40 5.55 -19.63
N ASP A 197 1.61 4.71 -20.31
CA ASP A 197 1.75 4.43 -21.74
C ASP A 197 1.49 5.67 -22.61
N GLN A 198 0.67 6.61 -22.12
CA GLN A 198 0.45 7.93 -22.73
C GLN A 198 1.55 8.96 -22.40
N GLY A 199 2.55 8.58 -21.59
CA GLY A 199 3.64 9.45 -21.15
C GLY A 199 3.21 10.53 -20.15
N MET A 200 2.11 10.32 -19.42
CA MET A 200 1.69 11.24 -18.38
C MET A 200 2.68 11.21 -17.21
N PRO A 201 3.19 12.36 -16.75
CA PRO A 201 4.06 12.40 -15.58
C PRO A 201 3.28 11.97 -14.34
N ARG A 202 3.96 11.27 -13.43
CA ARG A 202 3.39 10.86 -12.12
C ARG A 202 2.11 10.02 -12.26
N SER A 203 2.03 9.15 -13.26
CA SER A 203 0.89 8.24 -13.49
C SER A 203 0.55 7.38 -12.27
N TRP A 204 1.52 7.12 -11.39
CA TRP A 204 1.31 6.42 -10.12
C TRP A 204 0.44 7.20 -9.11
N GLU A 205 0.24 8.52 -9.26
CA GLU A 205 -0.53 9.33 -8.32
C GLU A 205 -2.04 9.19 -8.59
N TRP A 206 -2.64 8.14 -8.01
CA TRP A 206 -4.04 7.79 -8.23
C TRP A 206 -5.06 8.83 -7.73
N ILE A 207 -4.68 9.65 -6.76
CA ILE A 207 -5.62 10.58 -6.11
C ILE A 207 -5.94 11.78 -7.03
N GLN A 208 -5.07 12.11 -7.99
CA GLN A 208 -5.36 13.16 -9.00
C GLN A 208 -6.61 12.82 -9.84
N TRP A 209 -6.97 11.55 -9.92
CA TRP A 209 -8.12 11.08 -10.70
C TRP A 209 -9.45 11.22 -9.96
N GLN A 210 -9.43 11.44 -8.64
CA GLN A 210 -10.63 11.66 -7.84
C GLN A 210 -11.09 13.12 -7.91
N ASP A 211 -10.17 14.06 -8.09
CA ASP A 211 -10.45 15.49 -8.27
C ASP A 211 -10.88 15.82 -9.72
N ALA A 212 -10.50 14.98 -10.68
CA ALA A 212 -11.01 15.02 -12.05
C ALA A 212 -12.38 14.32 -12.11
N GLY A 213 -13.45 15.05 -11.78
CA GLY A 213 -14.82 14.59 -11.98
C GLY A 213 -15.07 14.03 -13.39
N PRO A 214 -16.16 13.26 -13.60
CA PRO A 214 -16.39 12.58 -14.88
C PRO A 214 -16.34 13.61 -16.01
N ALA A 215 -15.45 13.38 -16.98
CA ALA A 215 -15.45 14.14 -18.22
C ALA A 215 -16.83 13.97 -18.86
N GLY A 216 -17.60 15.06 -18.87
CA GLY A 216 -18.92 15.12 -19.48
C GLY A 216 -18.88 15.08 -21.00
#